data_AF-A0A7W0N4M2-F1
#
_entry.id   AF-A0A7W0N4M2-F1
#
_cell.length_a   1.000
_cell.length_b   1.000
_cell.length_c   1.000
_cell.angle_alpha   90.00
_cell.angle_beta   90.00
_cell.angle_gamma   90.00
#
_symmetry.space_group_name_H-M   'P 1'
#
loop_
_entity.id
_entity.type
_entity.pdbx_description
1 polymer ?
#
loop_
_entity_poly.entity_id
_entity_poly.type
_entity_poly.pdbx_seq_one_letter_code
_entity_poly.pdbx_strand_id
1 'polypeptide(L)'
;MSDWEERAARAIERHDDGAARLPEDGDERQRQLTRMGNAAWAAGLSLLMSGRDEEARAWLLRAAERYRESWPNAPAGSWGRPIGAMKSRLIPGDREGALEDASWALEAGAAESESPIGRYAAALAYFVRGEDGKAAELTKTLEGPDEFPATVAETLVALAAGDARRYGEAIRALLADFESRHEYLEDIAVADTVLALQVLGGSRGLAIPLASPLLPE
;
A
#
# COMPACT_ATOMS: atom_id res chain seq x y z
N MET A 1 -7.04 -24.95 10.62
CA MET A 1 -6.37 -23.73 10.17
C MET A 1 -7.44 -22.66 10.03
N SER A 2 -7.15 -21.41 10.39
CA SER A 2 -8.06 -20.30 10.07
C SER A 2 -8.10 -20.08 8.55
N ASP A 3 -9.16 -19.44 8.03
CA ASP A 3 -9.23 -19.07 6.60
C ASP A 3 -8.00 -18.23 6.19
N TRP A 4 -7.53 -17.36 7.09
CA TRP A 4 -6.32 -16.57 6.89
C TRP A 4 -5.04 -17.39 6.81
N GLU A 5 -4.89 -18.45 7.61
CA GLU A 5 -3.73 -19.36 7.51
C GLU A 5 -3.69 -20.11 6.17
N GLU A 6 -4.86 -20.52 5.66
CA GLU A 6 -4.95 -21.16 4.34
C GLU A 6 -4.62 -20.18 3.20
N ARG A 7 -5.10 -18.93 3.28
CA ARG A 7 -4.75 -17.87 2.33
C ARG A 7 -3.25 -17.58 2.35
N ALA A 8 -2.65 -17.50 3.54
CA ALA A 8 -1.21 -17.31 3.69
C ALA A 8 -0.44 -18.46 3.01
N ALA A 9 -0.78 -19.72 3.30
CA ALA A 9 -0.11 -20.88 2.71
C ALA A 9 -0.17 -20.88 1.17
N ARG A 10 -1.35 -20.63 0.60
CA ARG A 10 -1.53 -20.52 -0.87
C ARG A 10 -0.72 -19.38 -1.48
N ALA A 11 -0.68 -18.23 -0.82
CA ALA A 11 0.08 -17.07 -1.29
C ALA A 11 1.59 -17.31 -1.27
N ILE A 12 2.09 -17.97 -0.21
CA ILE A 12 3.50 -18.40 -0.08
C ILE A 12 3.86 -19.38 -1.20
N GLU A 13 3.06 -20.41 -1.43
CA GLU A 13 3.30 -21.40 -2.48
C GLU A 13 3.40 -20.74 -3.86
N ARG A 14 2.49 -19.82 -4.19
CA ARG A 14 2.54 -19.08 -5.47
C ARG A 14 3.75 -18.18 -5.60
N HIS A 15 4.18 -17.54 -4.52
CA HIS A 15 5.41 -16.75 -4.52
C HIS A 15 6.62 -17.66 -4.84
N ASP A 16 6.72 -18.80 -4.17
CA ASP A 16 7.86 -19.71 -4.28
C ASP A 16 7.92 -20.42 -5.64
N ASP A 17 6.78 -20.86 -6.16
CA ASP A 17 6.65 -21.35 -7.53
C ASP A 17 7.02 -20.28 -8.56
N GLY A 18 6.61 -19.03 -8.31
CA GLY A 18 6.99 -17.89 -9.12
C GLY A 18 8.50 -17.61 -9.12
N ALA A 19 9.17 -17.79 -7.97
CA ALA A 19 10.60 -17.65 -7.83
C ALA A 19 11.36 -18.75 -8.60
N ALA A 20 10.87 -19.99 -8.54
CA ALA A 20 11.47 -21.14 -9.23
C ALA A 20 11.41 -21.02 -10.76
N ARG A 21 10.50 -20.18 -11.29
CA ARG A 21 10.26 -20.00 -12.73
C ARG A 21 10.53 -18.57 -13.20
N LEU A 22 11.44 -17.85 -12.53
CA LEU A 22 11.73 -16.45 -12.85
C LEU A 22 12.41 -16.33 -14.24
N PRO A 23 11.80 -15.65 -15.22
CA PRO A 23 12.39 -15.49 -16.55
C PRO A 23 13.63 -14.59 -16.55
N GLU A 24 14.49 -14.75 -17.56
CA GLU A 24 15.61 -13.83 -17.82
C GLU A 24 15.17 -12.60 -18.63
N ASP A 25 14.19 -12.76 -19.54
CA ASP A 25 13.68 -11.67 -20.38
C ASP A 25 13.11 -10.54 -19.52
N GLY A 26 13.51 -9.30 -19.80
CA GLY A 26 13.23 -8.16 -18.93
C GLY A 26 11.74 -7.87 -18.71
N ASP A 27 10.92 -8.06 -19.74
CA ASP A 27 9.48 -7.77 -19.71
C ASP A 27 8.68 -8.93 -19.09
N GLU A 28 9.03 -10.17 -19.39
CA GLU A 28 8.45 -11.32 -18.70
C GLU A 28 8.86 -11.36 -17.22
N ARG A 29 10.13 -11.03 -16.92
CA ARG A 29 10.68 -10.98 -15.57
C ARG A 29 9.98 -9.93 -14.71
N GLN A 30 9.78 -8.71 -15.22
CA GLN A 30 9.08 -7.68 -14.43
C GLN A 30 7.64 -8.09 -14.11
N ARG A 31 6.91 -8.70 -15.05
CA ARG A 31 5.56 -9.22 -14.77
C ARG A 31 5.57 -10.30 -13.71
N GLN A 32 6.53 -11.23 -13.81
CA GLN A 32 6.65 -12.31 -12.83
C GLN A 32 6.97 -11.76 -11.45
N LEU A 33 7.89 -10.80 -11.35
CA LEU A 33 8.22 -10.13 -10.08
C LEU A 33 7.03 -9.37 -9.50
N THR A 34 6.22 -8.69 -10.33
CA THR A 34 5.00 -8.03 -9.84
C THR A 34 4.00 -9.05 -9.27
N ARG A 35 3.80 -10.20 -9.94
CA ARG A 35 2.96 -11.29 -9.40
C ARG A 35 3.51 -11.84 -8.09
N MET A 36 4.83 -12.02 -7.99
CA MET A 36 5.48 -12.45 -6.76
C MET A 36 5.32 -11.40 -5.65
N GLY A 37 5.41 -10.11 -5.96
CA GLY A 37 5.15 -9.02 -5.01
C GLY A 37 3.73 -9.07 -4.47
N ASN A 38 2.73 -9.26 -5.34
CA ASN A 38 1.35 -9.41 -4.92
C ASN A 38 1.13 -10.67 -4.05
N ALA A 39 1.76 -11.80 -4.41
CA ALA A 39 1.69 -13.02 -3.62
C ALA A 39 2.35 -12.86 -2.24
N ALA A 40 3.52 -12.21 -2.16
CA ALA A 40 4.16 -11.90 -0.89
C ALA A 40 3.33 -10.93 -0.03
N TRP A 41 2.73 -9.92 -0.64
CA TRP A 41 1.81 -8.98 0.02
C TRP A 41 0.59 -9.72 0.59
N ALA A 42 -0.01 -10.60 -0.20
CA ALA A 42 -1.14 -11.42 0.22
C ALA A 42 -0.79 -12.36 1.38
N ALA A 43 0.38 -12.99 1.35
CA ALA A 43 0.89 -13.80 2.45
C ALA A 43 1.07 -12.97 3.72
N GLY A 44 1.71 -11.81 3.60
CA GLY A 44 1.97 -10.89 4.70
C GLY A 44 0.70 -10.40 5.38
N LEU A 45 -0.28 -9.93 4.61
CA LEU A 45 -1.56 -9.48 5.17
C LEU A 45 -2.37 -10.63 5.78
N SER A 46 -2.37 -11.81 5.17
CA SER A 46 -3.08 -12.97 5.74
C SER A 46 -2.48 -13.42 7.08
N LEU A 47 -1.15 -13.38 7.20
CA LEU A 47 -0.45 -13.65 8.46
C LEU A 47 -0.76 -12.59 9.51
N LEU A 48 -0.81 -11.31 9.11
CA LEU A 48 -1.18 -10.20 10.00
C LEU A 48 -2.60 -10.40 10.56
N MET A 49 -3.56 -10.74 9.69
CA MET A 49 -4.93 -11.05 10.10
C MET A 49 -5.05 -12.28 11.00
N SER A 50 -4.02 -13.14 11.04
CA SER A 50 -3.94 -14.29 11.94
C SER A 50 -3.18 -14.00 13.23
N GLY A 51 -2.78 -12.75 13.49
CA GLY A 51 -1.98 -12.36 14.66
C GLY A 51 -0.53 -12.84 14.61
N ARG A 52 0.01 -13.16 13.42
CA ARG A 52 1.39 -13.66 13.23
C ARG A 52 2.32 -12.53 12.77
N ASP A 53 2.48 -11.51 13.62
CA ASP A 53 3.09 -10.22 13.26
C ASP A 53 4.51 -10.32 12.70
N GLU A 54 5.39 -11.12 13.31
CA GLU A 54 6.79 -11.25 12.85
C GLU A 54 6.90 -11.92 11.48
N GLU A 55 6.04 -12.90 11.21
CA GLU A 55 6.00 -13.58 9.92
C GLU A 55 5.33 -12.70 8.86
N ALA A 56 4.27 -11.99 9.25
CA ALA A 56 3.63 -10.98 8.42
C ALA A 56 4.63 -9.92 7.98
N ARG A 57 5.43 -9.41 8.93
CA ARG A 57 6.53 -8.47 8.67
C ARG A 57 7.48 -9.04 7.64
N ALA A 58 8.02 -10.24 7.84
CA ALA A 58 8.97 -10.84 6.90
C ALA A 58 8.43 -10.91 5.45
N TRP A 59 7.14 -11.25 5.29
CA TRP A 59 6.51 -11.33 3.98
C TRP A 59 6.18 -9.98 3.36
N LEU A 60 5.75 -9.00 4.15
CA LEU A 60 5.51 -7.63 3.67
C LEU A 60 6.82 -6.96 3.23
N LEU A 61 7.93 -7.15 3.95
CA LEU A 61 9.22 -6.64 3.51
C LEU A 61 9.66 -7.27 2.17
N ARG A 62 9.44 -8.58 2.02
CA ARG A 62 9.67 -9.29 0.74
C ARG A 62 8.79 -8.74 -0.39
N ALA A 63 7.54 -8.40 -0.11
CA ALA A 63 6.66 -7.79 -1.10
C ALA A 63 7.24 -6.46 -1.62
N ALA A 64 7.71 -5.59 -0.71
CA ALA A 64 8.35 -4.33 -1.07
C ALA A 64 9.58 -4.53 -1.97
N GLU A 65 10.45 -5.48 -1.63
CA GLU A 65 11.61 -5.85 -2.45
C GLU A 65 11.20 -6.29 -3.87
N ARG A 66 10.18 -7.16 -3.99
CA ARG A 66 9.70 -7.61 -5.31
C ARG A 66 9.08 -6.48 -6.12
N TYR A 67 8.36 -5.56 -5.50
CA TYR A 67 7.84 -4.38 -6.20
C TYR A 67 8.97 -3.51 -6.73
N ARG A 68 10.02 -3.27 -5.92
CA ARG A 68 11.22 -2.53 -6.32
C ARG A 68 11.95 -3.21 -7.49
N GLU A 69 12.23 -4.51 -7.38
CA GLU A 69 12.90 -5.30 -8.41
C GLU A 69 12.12 -5.35 -9.72
N SER A 70 10.78 -5.26 -9.66
CA SER A 70 9.92 -5.28 -10.85
C SER A 70 9.88 -3.96 -11.62
N TRP A 71 10.52 -2.90 -11.13
CA TRP A 71 10.45 -1.57 -11.72
C TRP A 71 11.24 -1.35 -13.01
N PRO A 72 12.51 -1.80 -13.15
CA PRO A 72 13.39 -1.33 -14.23
C PRO A 72 12.86 -1.50 -15.66
N ASN A 73 12.06 -2.53 -15.90
CA ASN A 73 11.44 -2.82 -17.20
C ASN A 73 9.92 -2.62 -17.20
N ALA A 74 9.35 -2.04 -16.14
CA ALA A 74 7.92 -1.81 -16.06
C ALA A 74 7.48 -0.72 -17.05
N PRO A 75 6.28 -0.81 -17.64
CA PRO A 75 5.72 0.28 -18.44
C PRO A 75 5.63 1.59 -17.65
N ALA A 76 5.74 2.73 -18.35
CA ALA A 76 5.50 4.03 -17.75
C ALA A 76 4.13 4.09 -17.06
N GLY A 77 4.04 4.76 -15.92
CA GLY A 77 2.80 4.83 -15.14
C GLY A 77 2.54 3.64 -14.21
N SER A 78 3.50 2.72 -14.05
CA SER A 78 3.43 1.55 -13.16
C SER A 78 3.47 1.86 -11.65
N TRP A 79 2.85 2.95 -11.23
CA TRP A 79 2.90 3.56 -9.89
C TRP A 79 2.38 2.67 -8.76
N GLY A 80 1.61 1.62 -9.07
CA GLY A 80 1.21 0.61 -8.10
C GLY A 80 2.40 -0.06 -7.39
N ARG A 81 3.57 -0.15 -8.04
CA ARG A 81 4.79 -0.73 -7.46
C ARG A 81 5.34 0.10 -6.29
N PRO A 82 5.70 1.38 -6.46
CA PRO A 82 6.15 2.19 -5.31
C PRO A 82 5.07 2.36 -4.24
N ILE A 83 3.78 2.43 -4.60
CA ILE A 83 2.68 2.45 -3.62
C ILE A 83 2.67 1.17 -2.79
N GLY A 84 2.69 0.01 -3.45
CA GLY A 84 2.70 -1.30 -2.80
C GLY A 84 3.92 -1.49 -1.89
N ALA A 85 5.10 -1.04 -2.34
CA ALA A 85 6.33 -1.09 -1.56
C ALA A 85 6.23 -0.25 -0.27
N MET A 86 5.87 1.04 -0.39
CA MET A 86 5.71 1.92 0.78
C MET A 86 4.68 1.38 1.77
N LYS A 87 3.52 0.89 1.31
CA LYS A 87 2.51 0.29 2.19
C LYS A 87 3.05 -0.94 2.91
N SER A 88 3.74 -1.82 2.18
CA SER A 88 4.30 -3.05 2.75
C SER A 88 5.43 -2.78 3.74
N ARG A 89 6.08 -1.62 3.67
CA ARG A 89 7.04 -1.15 4.68
C ARG A 89 6.35 -0.48 5.87
N LEU A 90 5.34 0.36 5.62
CA LEU A 90 4.60 1.09 6.65
C LEU A 90 3.85 0.19 7.61
N ILE A 91 3.09 -0.78 7.08
CA ILE A 91 2.20 -1.66 7.88
C ILE A 91 2.97 -2.39 9.01
N PRO A 92 4.13 -3.02 8.77
CA PRO A 92 4.92 -3.65 9.84
C PRO A 92 5.89 -2.68 10.55
N GLY A 93 5.78 -1.37 10.33
CA GLY A 93 6.59 -0.36 11.01
C GLY A 93 8.03 -0.20 10.53
N ASP A 94 8.37 -0.65 9.31
CA ASP A 94 9.70 -0.46 8.72
C ASP A 94 9.86 0.96 8.13
N ARG A 95 10.11 1.92 9.03
CA ARG A 95 10.21 3.34 8.66
C ARG A 95 11.38 3.64 7.73
N GLU A 96 12.53 3.00 7.93
CA GLU A 96 13.72 3.24 7.12
C GLU A 96 13.48 2.78 5.68
N GLY A 97 13.02 1.54 5.48
CA GLY A 97 12.66 1.05 4.15
C GLY A 97 11.54 1.86 3.49
N ALA A 98 10.56 2.34 4.26
CA ALA A 98 9.52 3.22 3.72
C ALA A 98 10.10 4.54 3.19
N LEU A 99 11.08 5.14 3.87
CA LEU A 99 11.76 6.37 3.43
C LEU A 99 12.57 6.16 2.15
N GLU A 100 13.20 4.99 1.99
CA GLU A 100 13.89 4.61 0.76
C GLU A 100 12.90 4.47 -0.41
N ASP A 101 11.78 3.76 -0.21
CA ASP A 101 10.74 3.60 -1.22
C ASP A 101 10.05 4.92 -1.58
N ALA A 102 9.89 5.82 -0.60
CA ALA A 102 9.39 7.17 -0.82
C ALA A 102 10.36 8.01 -1.68
N SER A 103 11.66 7.94 -1.39
CA SER A 103 12.68 8.62 -2.17
C SER A 103 12.70 8.10 -3.60
N TRP A 104 12.63 6.77 -3.77
CA TRP A 104 12.49 6.14 -5.07
C TRP A 104 11.27 6.65 -5.85
N ALA A 105 10.09 6.68 -5.23
CA ALA A 105 8.87 7.12 -5.91
C ALA A 105 9.02 8.54 -6.46
N LEU A 106 9.62 9.45 -5.68
CA LEU A 106 9.87 10.83 -6.08
C LEU A 106 10.95 10.92 -7.17
N GLU A 107 12.07 10.21 -7.04
CA GLU A 107 13.13 10.14 -8.06
C GLU A 107 12.63 9.58 -9.39
N ALA A 108 11.65 8.66 -9.35
CA ALA A 108 11.01 8.09 -10.53
C ALA A 108 10.06 9.08 -11.24
N GLY A 109 9.81 10.26 -10.67
CA GLY A 109 8.96 11.30 -11.26
C GLY A 109 7.48 11.22 -10.86
N ALA A 110 7.15 10.60 -9.72
CA ALA A 110 5.77 10.50 -9.29
C ALA A 110 5.12 11.88 -9.03
N ALA A 111 5.90 12.87 -8.59
CA ALA A 111 5.38 14.21 -8.27
C ALA A 111 4.97 14.99 -9.52
N GLU A 112 5.60 14.69 -10.66
CA GLU A 112 5.35 15.29 -11.96
C GLU A 112 4.34 14.49 -12.80
N SER A 113 3.86 13.35 -12.31
CA SER A 113 2.89 12.52 -13.02
C SER A 113 1.56 13.25 -13.19
N GLU A 114 1.04 13.28 -14.42
CA GLU A 114 -0.32 13.77 -14.68
C GLU A 114 -1.40 12.76 -14.23
N SER A 115 -1.06 11.47 -14.14
CA SER A 115 -2.00 10.43 -13.71
C SER A 115 -2.37 10.55 -12.22
N PRO A 116 -3.64 10.37 -11.83
CA PRO A 116 -4.06 10.37 -10.42
C PRO A 116 -3.28 9.37 -9.55
N ILE A 117 -2.99 8.17 -10.08
CA ILE A 117 -2.26 7.15 -9.33
C ILE A 117 -0.79 7.52 -9.09
N GLY A 118 -0.14 8.24 -10.01
CA GLY A 118 1.21 8.77 -9.77
C GLY A 118 1.21 9.91 -8.75
N ARG A 119 0.21 10.79 -8.81
CA ARG A 119 0.02 11.86 -7.81
C ARG A 119 -0.26 11.28 -6.41
N TYR A 120 -1.00 10.17 -6.32
CA TYR A 120 -1.17 9.42 -5.09
C TYR A 120 0.15 8.80 -4.59
N ALA A 121 0.95 8.20 -5.47
CA ALA A 121 2.27 7.68 -5.10
C ALA A 121 3.17 8.78 -4.51
N ALA A 122 3.20 9.95 -5.13
CA ALA A 122 3.97 11.09 -4.62
C ALA A 122 3.42 11.65 -3.31
N ALA A 123 2.10 11.78 -3.16
CA ALA A 123 1.49 12.20 -1.90
C ALA A 123 1.87 11.24 -0.75
N LEU A 124 1.79 9.93 -1.00
CA LEU A 124 2.20 8.91 -0.03
C LEU A 124 3.68 9.04 0.33
N ALA A 125 4.55 9.24 -0.66
CA ALA A 125 5.98 9.46 -0.43
C ALA A 125 6.27 10.70 0.43
N TYR A 126 5.59 11.81 0.18
CA TYR A 126 5.72 13.00 1.02
C TYR A 126 5.21 12.77 2.44
N PHE A 127 4.10 12.05 2.63
CA PHE A 127 3.65 11.68 3.97
C PHE A 127 4.67 10.80 4.72
N VAL A 128 5.29 9.83 4.06
CA VAL A 128 6.34 9.00 4.65
C VAL A 128 7.53 9.86 5.11
N ARG A 129 7.91 10.86 4.30
CA ARG A 129 8.99 11.81 4.61
C ARG A 129 8.62 12.88 5.65
N GLY A 130 7.34 12.97 6.03
CA GLY A 130 6.83 14.03 6.93
C GLY A 130 6.71 15.40 6.26
N GLU A 131 6.68 15.45 4.92
CA GLU A 131 6.59 16.67 4.13
C GLU A 131 5.11 17.03 3.83
N ASP A 132 4.32 17.20 4.88
CA ASP A 132 2.85 17.33 4.80
C ASP A 132 2.38 18.50 3.93
N GLY A 133 3.13 19.60 3.88
CA GLY A 133 2.83 20.73 3.01
C GLY A 133 2.86 20.36 1.53
N LYS A 134 3.85 19.56 1.09
CA LYS A 134 3.93 19.08 -0.29
C LYS A 134 2.89 18.01 -0.59
N ALA A 135 2.61 17.14 0.39
CA ALA A 135 1.52 16.19 0.28
C ALA A 135 0.18 16.94 0.08
N ALA A 136 -0.08 18.01 0.84
CA ALA A 136 -1.30 18.82 0.75
C ALA A 136 -1.52 19.44 -0.63
N GLU A 137 -0.46 19.83 -1.33
CA GLU A 137 -0.53 20.37 -2.69
C GLU A 137 -1.02 19.30 -3.67
N LEU A 138 -0.47 18.09 -3.58
CA LEU A 138 -0.85 16.97 -4.44
C LEU A 138 -2.24 16.44 -4.14
N THR A 139 -2.63 16.31 -2.87
CA THR A 139 -3.92 15.72 -2.50
C THR A 139 -5.11 16.53 -3.01
N LYS A 140 -4.99 17.86 -3.09
CA LYS A 140 -6.01 18.74 -3.69
C LYS A 140 -6.27 18.43 -5.15
N THR A 141 -5.28 17.91 -5.85
CA THR A 141 -5.43 17.54 -7.27
C THR A 141 -6.13 16.19 -7.45
N LEU A 142 -6.19 15.37 -6.40
CA LEU A 142 -6.89 14.08 -6.40
C LEU A 142 -8.40 14.25 -6.18
N GLU A 143 -8.84 15.43 -5.74
CA GLU A 143 -10.25 15.81 -5.67
C GLU A 143 -10.73 16.24 -7.07
N GLY A 144 -11.68 15.53 -7.69
CA GLY A 144 -12.17 15.91 -9.02
C GLY A 144 -12.94 14.80 -9.76
N PRO A 145 -13.31 15.04 -11.03
CA PRO A 145 -14.05 14.09 -11.87
C PRO A 145 -13.21 12.92 -12.39
N ASP A 146 -11.90 12.93 -12.14
CA ASP A 146 -11.01 11.80 -12.43
C ASP A 146 -11.44 10.59 -11.57
N GLU A 147 -11.34 9.37 -12.10
CA GLU A 147 -11.77 8.09 -11.47
C GLU A 147 -10.99 7.69 -10.19
N PHE A 148 -10.45 8.64 -9.43
CA PHE A 148 -9.76 8.36 -8.17
C PHE A 148 -10.78 8.17 -7.03
N PRO A 149 -10.59 7.18 -6.12
CA PRO A 149 -11.53 6.94 -5.03
C PRO A 149 -11.66 8.15 -4.08
N ALA A 150 -12.85 8.75 -4.03
CA ALA A 150 -13.11 9.97 -3.25
C ALA A 150 -12.78 9.80 -1.76
N THR A 151 -13.14 8.66 -1.16
CA THR A 151 -12.86 8.35 0.26
C THR A 151 -11.36 8.30 0.56
N VAL A 152 -10.53 7.87 -0.40
CA VAL A 152 -9.07 7.91 -0.27
C VAL A 152 -8.58 9.36 -0.35
N ALA A 153 -9.04 10.13 -1.33
CA ALA A 153 -8.65 11.54 -1.48
C ALA A 153 -8.98 12.36 -0.23
N GLU A 154 -10.21 12.25 0.28
CA GLU A 154 -10.67 12.94 1.49
C GLU A 154 -9.81 12.60 2.72
N THR A 155 -9.46 11.32 2.87
CA THR A 155 -8.60 10.87 3.97
C THR A 155 -7.20 11.46 3.86
N LEU A 156 -6.61 11.52 2.67
CA LEU A 156 -5.30 12.12 2.45
C LEU A 156 -5.33 13.64 2.70
N VAL A 157 -6.38 14.34 2.28
CA VAL A 157 -6.56 15.78 2.54
C VAL A 157 -6.65 16.04 4.03
N ALA A 158 -7.43 15.25 4.77
CA ALA A 158 -7.54 15.39 6.22
C ALA A 158 -6.23 15.08 6.95
N LEU A 159 -5.49 14.06 6.47
CA LEU A 159 -4.16 13.71 6.98
C LEU A 159 -3.16 14.86 6.80
N ALA A 160 -3.10 15.45 5.59
CA ALA A 160 -2.23 16.60 5.30
C ALA A 160 -2.59 17.85 6.12
N ALA A 161 -3.88 18.05 6.39
CA ALA A 161 -4.34 19.19 7.18
C ALA A 161 -4.07 19.02 8.69
N GLY A 162 -3.75 17.82 9.17
CA GLY A 162 -3.65 17.55 10.61
C GLY A 162 -4.99 17.66 11.35
N ASP A 163 -6.12 17.58 10.63
CA ASP A 163 -7.46 17.77 11.19
C ASP A 163 -7.98 16.44 11.76
N ALA A 164 -7.84 16.26 13.08
CA ALA A 164 -8.23 15.02 13.75
C ALA A 164 -9.71 14.65 13.56
N ARG A 165 -10.62 15.62 13.51
CA ARG A 165 -12.05 15.35 13.33
C ARG A 165 -12.32 14.89 11.91
N ARG A 166 -11.82 15.64 10.91
CA ARG A 166 -12.01 15.28 9.50
C ARG A 166 -11.31 13.97 9.16
N TYR A 167 -10.13 13.71 9.74
CA TYR A 167 -9.41 12.45 9.53
C TYR A 167 -10.20 11.27 10.08
N GLY A 168 -10.74 11.40 11.29
CA GLY A 168 -11.56 10.36 11.90
C GLY A 168 -12.85 10.05 11.14
N GLU A 169 -13.51 11.07 10.57
CA GLU A 169 -14.66 10.91 9.68
C GLU A 169 -14.27 10.23 8.37
N ALA A 170 -13.22 10.73 7.70
CA ALA A 170 -12.79 10.25 6.39
C ALA A 170 -12.25 8.81 6.45
N ILE A 171 -11.44 8.45 7.45
CA ILE A 171 -10.87 7.11 7.55
C ILE A 171 -11.93 6.04 7.85
N ARG A 172 -13.00 6.40 8.58
CA ARG A 172 -14.16 5.51 8.79
C ARG A 172 -14.97 5.34 7.51
N ALA A 173 -15.17 6.41 6.75
CA ALA A 173 -15.83 6.34 5.45
C ALA A 173 -15.03 5.50 4.45
N LEU A 174 -13.69 5.63 4.45
CA LEU A 174 -12.81 4.79 3.65
C LEU A 174 -12.91 3.32 4.06
N LEU A 175 -12.92 3.01 5.36
CA LEU A 175 -13.08 1.64 5.83
C LEU A 175 -14.45 1.06 5.41
N ALA A 176 -15.54 1.82 5.56
CA ALA A 176 -16.87 1.41 5.13
C ALA A 176 -16.95 1.19 3.61
N ASP A 177 -16.25 2.02 2.82
CA ASP A 177 -16.12 1.82 1.37
C ASP A 177 -15.44 0.48 1.07
N PHE A 178 -14.33 0.15 1.76
CA PHE A 178 -13.69 -1.16 1.64
C PHE A 178 -14.64 -2.31 2.01
N GLU A 179 -15.39 -2.19 3.11
CA GLU A 179 -16.37 -3.21 3.53
C GLU A 179 -17.48 -3.48 2.50
N SER A 180 -17.77 -2.51 1.64
CA SER A 180 -18.76 -2.65 0.57
C SER A 180 -18.23 -3.35 -0.69
N ARG A 181 -16.92 -3.55 -0.81
CA ARG A 181 -16.29 -4.13 -2.02
C ARG A 181 -16.40 -5.65 -2.07
N HIS A 182 -16.51 -6.16 -3.29
CA HIS A 182 -16.58 -7.60 -3.58
C HIS A 182 -15.35 -8.13 -4.33
N GLU A 183 -14.51 -7.24 -4.87
CA GLU A 183 -13.28 -7.61 -5.60
C GLU A 183 -12.07 -7.02 -4.87
N TYR A 184 -11.06 -7.87 -4.65
CA TYR A 184 -9.83 -7.52 -3.95
C TYR A 184 -8.62 -8.05 -4.72
N LEU A 185 -7.51 -7.34 -4.59
CA LEU A 185 -6.24 -7.82 -5.09
C LEU A 185 -5.89 -9.16 -4.41
N GLU A 186 -5.60 -10.19 -5.21
CA GLU A 186 -5.28 -11.55 -4.73
C GLU A 186 -6.36 -12.20 -3.86
N ASP A 187 -7.63 -11.75 -3.97
CA ASP A 187 -8.74 -12.20 -3.13
C ASP A 187 -8.49 -12.00 -1.62
N ILE A 188 -7.66 -11.01 -1.26
CA ILE A 188 -7.35 -10.67 0.14
C ILE A 188 -8.19 -9.48 0.57
N ALA A 189 -9.25 -9.77 1.31
CA ALA A 189 -10.18 -8.78 1.85
C ALA A 189 -9.59 -8.08 3.08
N VAL A 190 -8.55 -7.26 2.87
CA VAL A 190 -7.90 -6.46 3.91
C VAL A 190 -7.84 -5.01 3.44
N ALA A 191 -8.23 -4.08 4.30
CA ALA A 191 -8.19 -2.64 4.01
C ALA A 191 -6.77 -2.08 4.22
N ASP A 192 -5.81 -2.55 3.41
CA ASP A 192 -4.38 -2.21 3.47
C ASP A 192 -4.11 -0.70 3.46
N THR A 193 -4.93 0.05 2.74
CA THR A 193 -4.85 1.49 2.60
C THR A 193 -5.21 2.16 3.92
N VAL A 194 -6.24 1.64 4.62
CA VAL A 194 -6.60 2.10 5.96
C VAL A 194 -5.45 1.82 6.94
N LEU A 195 -4.84 0.63 6.88
CA LEU A 195 -3.70 0.28 7.73
C LEU A 195 -2.51 1.24 7.53
N ALA A 196 -2.08 1.44 6.28
CA ALA A 196 -0.97 2.34 5.97
C ALA A 196 -1.26 3.79 6.39
N LEU A 197 -2.49 4.27 6.19
CA LEU A 197 -2.90 5.62 6.58
C LEU A 197 -3.05 5.77 8.10
N GLN A 198 -3.40 4.72 8.84
CA GLN A 198 -3.38 4.72 10.31
C GLN A 198 -1.95 4.82 10.85
N VAL A 199 -0.98 4.13 10.24
CA VAL A 199 0.44 4.28 10.62
C VAL A 199 0.91 5.73 10.42
N LEU A 200 0.60 6.33 9.27
CA LEU A 200 0.94 7.73 8.99
C LEU A 200 0.19 8.70 9.90
N GLY A 201 -1.09 8.47 10.16
CA GLY A 201 -1.90 9.23 11.11
C GLY A 201 -1.36 9.14 12.53
N GLY A 202 -0.87 7.97 12.96
CA GLY A 202 -0.28 7.74 14.28
C GLY A 202 0.95 8.61 14.52
N SER A 203 1.84 8.72 13.54
CA SER A 203 3.00 9.62 13.62
C SER A 203 2.65 11.11 13.74
N ARG A 204 1.40 11.46 13.44
CA ARG A 204 0.82 12.82 13.52
C ARG A 204 -0.17 12.99 14.68
N GLY A 205 -0.37 11.97 15.52
CA GLY A 205 -1.34 11.99 16.62
C GLY A 205 -2.81 11.97 16.16
N LEU A 206 -3.09 11.49 14.94
CA LEU A 206 -4.44 11.44 14.35
C LEU A 206 -5.05 10.04 14.33
N ALA A 207 -4.25 8.99 14.55
CA ALA A 207 -4.74 7.61 14.55
C ALA A 207 -5.90 7.43 15.53
N ILE A 208 -6.88 6.60 15.13
CA ILE A 208 -8.07 6.33 15.93
C ILE A 208 -8.33 4.82 16.00
N PRO A 209 -8.95 4.33 17.08
CA PRO A 209 -9.41 2.95 17.14
C PRO A 209 -10.46 2.68 16.04
N LEU A 210 -10.22 1.62 15.28
CA LEU A 210 -11.10 1.08 14.25
C LEU A 210 -11.28 -0.41 14.53
N ALA A 211 -12.47 -0.93 14.23
CA ALA A 211 -12.78 -2.35 14.33
C ALA A 211 -13.53 -2.76 13.08
N SER A 212 -13.06 -3.80 12.40
CA SER A 212 -13.63 -4.31 11.16
C SER A 212 -13.06 -5.70 10.88
N PRO A 213 -13.82 -6.61 10.25
CA PRO A 213 -13.27 -7.88 9.78
C PRO A 213 -12.19 -7.72 8.70
N LEU A 214 -12.02 -6.52 8.13
CA LEU A 214 -10.97 -6.21 7.15
C LEU A 214 -9.67 -5.66 7.77
N LEU A 215 -9.58 -5.64 9.10
CA LEU A 215 -8.43 -5.17 9.88
C LEU A 215 -8.02 -6.26 10.90
N PRO A 216 -6.73 -6.36 11.27
CA PRO A 216 -6.30 -7.26 12.34
C PRO A 216 -6.92 -6.84 13.68
N GLU A 217 -7.08 -7.80 14.59
CA GLU A 217 -7.63 -7.59 15.95
C GLU A 217 -6.70 -6.79 16.87
#